data_AF-A0A0T0PVX8-F1
#
_entry.id   AF-A0A0T0PVX8-F1
#
_cell.length_a   1.000
_cell.length_b   1.000
_cell.length_c   1.000
_cell.angle_alpha   90.00
_cell.angle_beta   90.00
_cell.angle_gamma   90.00
#
_symmetry.space_group_name_H-M   'P 1'
#
loop_
_entity.id
_entity.type
_entity.pdbx_description
1 polymer ?
#
loop_
_entity_poly.entity_id
_entity_poly.type
_entity_poly.pdbx_seq_one_letter_code
_entity_poly.pdbx_strand_id
1 'polypeptide(L)' 'MKRYRSTATPLSRDQANRQGDVSRLAFEKLGRDDAVLFLNTLDDALGGRPIDIAIASAEGAASVVQAIGARVGV' A
#
# COMPACT_ATOMS: atom_id res chain seq x y z
N MET A 1 15.39 -2.81 -23.26
CA MET A 1 14.40 -2.81 -22.16
C MET A 1 13.83 -1.40 -22.04
N LYS A 2 12.61 -1.14 -22.54
CA LYS A 2 12.02 0.21 -22.57
C LYS A 2 11.42 0.51 -21.19
N ARG A 3 12.06 1.37 -20.40
CA ARG A 3 11.48 1.85 -19.14
C ARG A 3 10.25 2.69 -19.48
N TYR A 4 9.06 2.16 -19.22
CA TYR A 4 7.83 2.95 -19.25
C TYR A 4 7.96 4.00 -18.14
N ARG A 5 8.31 5.24 -18.50
CA ARG A 5 8.17 6.37 -17.57
C ARG A 5 6.68 6.60 -17.45
N SER A 6 6.07 6.12 -16.38
CA SER A 6 4.76 6.59 -15.99
C SER A 6 4.84 8.11 -15.88
N THR A 7 3.85 8.82 -16.40
CA THR A 7 3.64 10.27 -16.22
C THR A 7 3.32 10.63 -14.76
N ALA A 8 3.67 9.76 -13.81
CA ALA A 8 3.43 9.94 -12.39
C ALA A 8 4.38 11.01 -11.87
N THR A 9 3.80 12.05 -11.30
CA THR A 9 4.53 13.03 -10.49
C THR A 9 5.36 12.27 -9.45
N PRO A 10 6.66 12.58 -9.27
CA PRO A 10 7.47 11.99 -8.22
C PRO A 10 6.77 12.12 -6.87
N LEU A 11 6.80 11.06 -6.06
CA LEU A 11 6.26 11.12 -4.71
C LEU A 11 7.02 12.15 -3.89
N SER A 12 6.29 12.94 -3.11
CA SER A 12 6.88 13.70 -2.01
C SER A 12 7.49 12.74 -0.98
N ARG A 13 8.38 13.26 -0.12
CA ARG A 13 9.01 12.47 0.94
C ARG A 13 7.97 11.79 1.85
N ASP A 14 6.91 12.50 2.22
CA ASP A 14 5.87 11.96 3.10
C ASP A 14 5.03 10.88 2.43
N GLN A 15 4.79 11.01 1.13
CA GLN A 15 4.14 9.96 0.34
C GLN A 15 5.02 8.71 0.24
N ALA A 16 6.32 8.89 -0.02
CA ALA A 16 7.27 7.78 -0.10
C ALA A 16 7.44 7.07 1.25
N ASN A 17 7.46 7.82 2.36
CA ASN A 17 7.51 7.25 3.71
C ASN A 17 6.28 6.38 3.98
N ARG A 18 5.07 6.91 3.73
CA ARG A 18 3.82 6.15 3.91
C ARG A 18 3.79 4.89 3.05
N GLN A 19 4.19 5.00 1.77
CA GLN A 19 4.29 3.84 0.89
C GLN A 19 5.27 2.79 1.43
N GLY A 20 6.45 3.22 1.90
CA GLY A 20 7.47 2.35 2.47
C GLY A 20 6.98 1.64 3.73
N ASP A 21 6.36 2.38 4.65
CA ASP A 21 5.88 1.84 5.93
C ASP A 21 4.79 0.80 5.74
N VAL A 22 3.76 1.07 4.92
CA VAL A 22 2.69 0.10 4.67
C VAL A 22 3.20 -1.10 3.86
N SER A 23 4.12 -0.88 2.91
CA SER A 23 4.69 -1.97 2.12
C SER A 23 5.49 -2.91 3.03
N ARG A 24 6.37 -2.36 3.86
CA ARG A 24 7.16 -3.12 4.82
C ARG A 24 6.27 -3.93 5.75
N LEU A 25 5.25 -3.31 6.34
CA LEU A 25 4.33 -4.01 7.23
C LEU A 25 3.58 -5.15 6.51
N ALA A 26 3.08 -4.90 5.29
CA ALA A 26 2.40 -5.93 4.51
C ALA A 26 3.33 -7.11 4.21
N PHE A 27 4.58 -6.85 3.81
CA PHE A 27 5.58 -7.89 3.58
C PHE A 27 5.89 -8.70 4.86
N GLU A 28 6.01 -8.01 6.00
CA GLU A 28 6.27 -8.65 7.30
C GLU A 28 5.09 -9.51 7.78
N LYS A 29 3.84 -9.11 7.51
CA LYS A 29 2.63 -9.77 8.06
C LYS A 29 1.99 -10.77 7.12
N LEU A 30 1.94 -10.48 5.84
CA LEU A 30 1.25 -11.30 4.83
C LEU A 30 2.23 -12.19 4.05
N GLY A 31 3.53 -11.87 4.06
CA GLY A 31 4.51 -12.51 3.20
C GLY A 31 4.50 -11.92 1.78
N ARG A 32 5.47 -12.33 0.96
CA ARG A 32 5.81 -11.64 -0.29
C ARG A 32 4.65 -11.56 -1.29
N ASP A 33 4.07 -12.70 -1.62
CA ASP A 33 3.12 -12.78 -2.74
C ASP A 33 1.76 -12.20 -2.34
N ASP A 34 1.29 -12.48 -1.14
CA ASP A 34 0.05 -11.92 -0.60
C ASP A 34 0.15 -10.40 -0.37
N ALA A 35 1.31 -9.90 0.08
CA ALA A 35 1.53 -8.45 0.21
C ALA A 35 1.48 -7.75 -1.16
N VAL A 36 2.14 -8.32 -2.19
CA VAL A 36 2.12 -7.75 -3.54
C VAL A 36 0.70 -7.75 -4.10
N LEU A 37 -0.03 -8.85 -3.94
CA LEU A 37 -1.42 -8.95 -4.37
C LEU A 37 -2.27 -7.89 -3.68
N PHE A 38 -2.33 -7.94 -2.35
CA PHE A 38 -3.13 -7.02 -1.53
C PHE A 38 -2.86 -5.56 -1.87
N LEU A 39 -1.60 -5.11 -1.87
CA LEU A 39 -1.26 -3.70 -2.07
C LEU A 39 -1.67 -3.16 -3.45
N ASN A 40 -1.72 -4.04 -4.46
CA ASN A 40 -1.90 -3.65 -5.86
C ASN A 40 -3.27 -4.00 -6.43
N THR A 41 -4.08 -4.83 -5.76
CA THR A 41 -5.46 -5.11 -6.17
C THR A 41 -6.44 -4.12 -5.55
N LEU A 42 -7.61 -3.99 -6.16
CA LEU A 42 -8.73 -3.28 -5.52
C LEU A 42 -9.12 -4.03 -4.25
N ASP A 43 -9.31 -3.27 -3.18
CA ASP A 43 -9.86 -3.75 -1.92
C ASP A 43 -11.20 -3.06 -1.68
N ASP A 44 -12.28 -3.83 -1.64
CA ASP A 44 -13.64 -3.31 -1.51
C ASP A 44 -13.88 -2.63 -0.15
N ALA A 45 -13.21 -3.09 0.92
CA ALA A 45 -13.34 -2.49 2.25
C ALA A 45 -12.62 -1.14 2.35
N LEU A 46 -11.54 -0.97 1.58
CA LEU A 46 -10.79 0.28 1.49
C LEU A 46 -11.29 1.19 0.36
N GLY A 47 -12.13 0.68 -0.56
CA GLY A 47 -12.67 1.43 -1.69
C GLY A 47 -11.65 1.73 -2.79
N GLY A 48 -10.57 0.95 -2.89
CA GLY A 48 -9.51 1.19 -3.87
C GLY A 48 -8.26 0.34 -3.64
N ARG A 49 -7.19 0.64 -4.39
CA ARG A 49 -5.90 -0.06 -4.23
C ARG A 49 -5.21 0.42 -2.95
N PRO A 50 -4.81 -0.47 -2.02
CA PRO A 50 -4.22 -0.05 -0.75
C PRO A 50 -2.97 0.83 -0.89
N ILE A 51 -2.13 0.59 -1.91
CA ILE A 51 -0.94 1.42 -2.16
C ILE A 51 -1.30 2.87 -2.51
N ASP A 52 -2.35 3.06 -3.32
CA ASP A 52 -2.78 4.38 -3.75
C ASP A 52 -3.44 5.14 -2.59
N ILE A 53 -4.21 4.42 -1.76
CA ILE A 53 -4.86 4.96 -0.56
C ILE A 53 -3.83 5.41 0.50
N ALA A 54 -2.82 4.58 0.76
CA ALA A 54 -1.77 4.92 1.72
C ALA A 54 -0.96 6.15 1.29
N ILE A 55 -0.71 6.30 -0.01
CA ILE A 55 -0.02 7.46 -0.58
C ILE A 55 -0.91 8.71 -0.55
N ALA A 56 -2.23 8.57 -0.65
CA ALA A 56 -3.15 9.70 -0.69
C ALA A 56 -3.18 10.50 0.64
N SER A 57 -3.31 9.83 1.79
CA SER A 57 -3.29 10.51 3.10
C SER A 57 -2.72 9.65 4.24
N ALA A 58 -2.48 10.27 5.41
CA ALA A 58 -2.05 9.57 6.62
C ALA A 58 -3.17 8.67 7.16
N GLU A 59 -4.42 9.12 7.06
CA GLU A 59 -5.62 8.36 7.44
C GLU A 59 -5.77 7.14 6.54
N GLY A 60 -5.55 7.30 5.23
CA GLY A 60 -5.54 6.19 4.28
C GLY A 60 -4.48 5.14 4.65
N ALA A 61 -3.27 5.59 5.01
CA ALA A 61 -2.23 4.68 5.48
C ALA A 61 -2.65 3.93 6.77
N ALA A 62 -3.27 4.61 7.72
CA ALA A 62 -3.79 3.98 8.94
C ALA A 62 -4.91 2.95 8.67
N SER A 63 -5.81 3.22 7.72
CA SER A 63 -6.83 2.26 7.28
C SER A 63 -6.21 1.02 6.64
N VAL A 64 -5.17 1.19 5.83
CA VAL A 64 -4.43 0.06 5.23
C VAL A 64 -3.74 -0.79 6.31
N VAL A 65 -3.15 -0.17 7.33
CA VAL A 65 -2.56 -0.88 8.49
C VAL A 65 -3.61 -1.72 9.21
N GLN A 66 -4.79 -1.17 9.47
CA GLN A 66 -5.90 -1.93 10.08
C GLN A 66 -6.35 -3.09 9.19
N ALA A 67 -6.45 -2.87 7.88
CA ALA A 67 -6.81 -3.91 6.92
C ALA A 67 -5.78 -5.04 6.85
N ILE A 68 -4.49 -4.76 7.07
CA ILE A 68 -3.45 -5.78 7.22
C ILE A 68 -3.69 -6.56 8.52
N GLY A 69 -3.90 -5.87 9.65
CA GLY A 69 -4.18 -6.50 10.95
C GLY A 69 -5.35 -7.49 10.91
N ALA A 70 -6.47 -7.07 10.31
CA ALA A 70 -7.67 -7.89 10.16
C ALA A 70 -7.43 -9.19 9.37
N ARG A 71 -6.43 -9.24 8.47
CA ARG A 71 -6.11 -10.42 7.65
C ARG A 71 -5.21 -11.42 8.36
N VAL A 72 -4.34 -10.95 9.25
CA VAL A 72 -3.51 -11.82 10.10
C VAL A 72 -4.25 -12.30 11.35
N GLY A 73 -5.48 -11.80 11.59
CA GLY A 73 -6.32 -12.22 12.71
C GLY A 73 -5.83 -11.70 14.06
N VAL A 74 -5.19 -10.52 14.08
CA VAL A 74 -4.64 -9.87 15.28
C VAL A 74 -5.51 -8.71 15.72
#